data_AF-K2EH83-F1
#
_entry.id   AF-K2EH83-F1
#
_cell.length_a   1.000
_cell.length_b   1.000
_cell.length_c   1.000
_cell.angle_alpha   90.00
_cell.angle_beta   90.00
_cell.angle_gamma   90.00
#
_symmetry.space_group_name_H-M   'P 1'
#
loop_
_entity.id
_entity.type
_entity.pdbx_description
1 polymer ?
#
loop_
_entity_poly.entity_id
_entity_poly.type
_entity_poly.pdbx_seq_one_letter_code
_entity_poly.pdbx_strand_id
1 'polypeptide(L)' 'MKCPQCTEITLVMTERQGIEIDYCPTCRGVWLDRGELDKLIERSVTAMPTQPLASPQRVQPQYEQAA' A
#
# COMPACT_ATOMS: atom_id res chain seq x y z
N MET A 1 16.52 -14.20 10.66
CA MET A 1 17.62 -13.19 10.74
C MET A 1 17.43 -12.25 11.93
N LYS A 2 18.47 -11.58 12.43
CA LYS A 2 18.32 -10.56 13.50
C LYS A 2 17.94 -9.21 12.89
N CYS A 3 17.06 -8.48 13.56
CA CYS A 3 16.70 -7.12 13.16
C CYS A 3 17.92 -6.19 13.36
N PRO A 4 18.39 -5.44 12.35
CA PRO A 4 19.57 -4.58 12.51
C PRO A 4 19.28 -3.30 13.33
N GLN A 5 18.00 -2.98 13.56
CA GLN A 5 17.60 -1.85 14.42
C GLN A 5 17.51 -2.26 15.89
N CYS A 6 16.97 -3.45 16.18
CA CYS A 6 16.78 -3.92 17.56
C CYS A 6 17.91 -4.83 18.05
N THR A 7 18.71 -5.41 17.14
CA THR A 7 19.89 -6.28 17.28
C THR A 7 19.72 -7.58 18.08
N GLU A 8 18.81 -7.59 19.04
CA GLU A 8 18.47 -8.70 19.93
C GLU A 8 17.23 -9.48 19.45
N ILE A 9 16.41 -8.84 18.61
CA ILE A 9 15.14 -9.39 18.15
C ILE A 9 15.31 -10.17 16.86
N THR A 10 14.85 -11.42 16.88
CA THR A 10 14.74 -12.26 15.69
C THR A 10 13.54 -11.80 14.86
N LEU A 11 13.76 -11.57 13.57
CA LEU A 11 12.71 -11.26 12.62
C LEU A 11 11.77 -12.46 12.46
N VAL A 12 10.48 -12.15 12.35
CA VAL A 12 9.42 -13.15 12.16
C VAL A 12 9.09 -13.20 10.68
N MET A 13 9.18 -14.40 10.12
CA MET A 13 8.89 -14.67 8.72
C MET A 13 7.39 -14.90 8.52
N THR A 14 6.81 -14.25 7.53
CA THR A 14 5.42 -14.45 7.12
C THR A 14 5.32 -14.41 5.60
N GLU A 15 4.53 -15.30 5.02
CA GLU A 15 4.19 -15.22 3.61
C GLU A 15 2.88 -14.43 3.45
N ARG A 16 2.87 -13.45 2.56
CA ARG A 16 1.66 -12.76 2.14
C ARG A 16 1.62 -12.72 0.63
N GLN A 17 0.54 -13.26 0.07
CA GLN A 17 0.28 -13.12 -1.37
C GLN A 17 1.43 -13.70 -2.24
N GLY A 18 2.11 -14.75 -1.76
CA GLY A 18 3.27 -15.36 -2.44
C GLY A 18 4.58 -14.58 -2.35
N ILE A 19 4.67 -13.63 -1.41
CA ILE A 19 5.85 -12.82 -1.09
C ILE A 19 6.23 -13.16 0.35
N GLU A 20 7.48 -13.58 0.59
CA GLU A 20 7.97 -13.79 1.95
C GLU A 20 8.37 -12.44 2.52
N ILE A 21 8.09 -12.25 3.81
CA ILE A 21 8.25 -10.97 4.49
C ILE A 21 8.83 -11.25 5.87
N ASP A 22 10.00 -10.70 6.14
CA ASP A 22 10.61 -10.71 7.46
C ASP A 22 10.29 -9.41 8.19
N TYR A 23 9.51 -9.47 9.27
CA TYR A 23 9.15 -8.28 10.04
C TYR A 23 9.62 -8.36 11.50
N CYS A 24 9.96 -7.22 12.07
CA CYS A 24 10.30 -7.10 13.48
C CYS A 24 9.04 -6.78 14.30
N PRO A 25 8.64 -7.61 15.28
CA PRO A 25 7.46 -7.33 16.11
C PRO A 25 7.65 -6.10 17.02
N THR A 26 8.89 -5.71 17.30
CA THR A 26 9.21 -4.62 18.23
C THR A 26 9.25 -3.27 17.54
N CYS A 27 10.07 -3.11 16.49
CA CYS A 27 10.19 -1.83 15.78
C CYS A 27 9.28 -1.70 14.56
N ARG A 28 8.59 -2.78 14.16
CA ARG A 28 7.73 -2.86 12.97
C ARG A 28 8.48 -2.63 11.64
N GLY A 29 9.81 -2.78 11.64
CA GLY A 29 10.60 -2.78 10.42
C GLY A 29 10.33 -4.02 9.57
N VAL A 30 10.33 -3.85 8.25
CA VAL A 30 10.09 -4.90 7.25
C VAL A 30 11.33 -5.08 6.38
N TRP A 31 11.71 -6.32 6.13
CA TRP A 31 12.88 -6.74 5.36
C TRP A 31 12.44 -7.71 4.28
N LEU A 32 12.92 -7.47 3.06
CA LEU A 32 12.57 -8.20 1.84
C LEU A 32 13.84 -8.51 1.06
N ASP A 33 13.87 -9.65 0.39
CA ASP A 33 14.97 -10.00 -0.51
C ASP A 33 14.83 -9.35 -1.90
N ARG A 34 15.93 -9.36 -2.66
CA ARG A 34 16.06 -8.66 -3.95
C ARG A 34 15.06 -9.12 -5.04
N GLY A 35 14.38 -10.26 -4.90
CA GLY A 35 13.33 -10.68 -5.84
C GLY A 35 11.90 -10.55 -5.29
N GLU A 36 11.74 -10.27 -4.00
CA GLU A 36 10.45 -10.15 -3.33
C GLU A 36 9.89 -8.74 -3.45
N LEU A 37 10.79 -7.76 -3.39
CA LEU A 37 10.46 -6.36 -3.64
C LEU A 37 9.87 -6.16 -5.04
N ASP A 38 10.45 -6.79 -6.06
CA ASP A 38 9.96 -6.69 -7.44
C ASP A 38 8.51 -7.22 -7.55
N LYS A 39 8.23 -8.38 -6.94
CA LYS A 39 6.87 -8.95 -6.87
C LYS A 39 5.89 -8.02 -6.15
N LEU A 40 6.34 -7.35 -5.09
CA LEU A 40 5.50 -6.41 -4.34
C LEU A 40 5.15 -5.19 -5.20
N ILE A 41 6.12 -4.64 -5.94
CA ILE A 41 5.92 -3.49 -6.81
C ILE A 41 4.91 -3.82 -7.91
N GLU A 42 5.09 -4.92 -8.64
CA GLU A 42 4.16 -5.34 -9.71
C GLU A 42 2.70 -5.47 -9.23
N ARG A 43 2.50 -6.06 -8.05
CA ARG A 43 1.16 -6.22 -7.47
C ARG A 43 0.56 -4.92 -6.95
N SER A 44 1.38 -4.03 -6.37
CA SER A 44 0.92 -2.74 -5.84
C SER A 44 0.33 -1.84 -6.93
N VAL A 45 0.87 -1.91 -8.15
CA VAL A 45 0.38 -1.14 -9.30
C VAL A 45 -0.96 -1.67 -9.78
N THR A 46 -1.19 -2.98 -9.70
CA THR A 46 -2.45 -3.62 -10.12
C THR A 46 -3.59 -3.36 -9.14
N ALA A 47 -3.26 -3.13 -7.86
CA ALA A 47 -4.23 -2.91 -6.79
C ALA A 47 -4.70 -1.44 -6.67
N MET A 48 -4.19 -0.50 -7.47
CA MET A 48 -4.80 0.82 -7.57
C MET A 48 -6.07 0.69 -8.40
N PRO A 49 -7.28 0.76 -7.82
CA PRO A 49 -8.45 1.00 -8.63
C PRO A 49 -8.18 2.35 -9.30
N THR A 50 -8.19 2.37 -10.63
CA THR A 50 -8.34 3.61 -11.39
C THR A 50 -9.70 4.16 -10.99
N GLN A 51 -9.78 4.87 -9.85
CA GLN A 51 -10.94 5.66 -9.54
C GLN A 51 -11.00 6.69 -10.66
N PRO A 52 -12.05 6.68 -11.50
CA PRO A 52 -12.25 7.78 -12.43
C PRO A 52 -12.26 9.03 -11.56
N LEU A 53 -11.37 9.99 -11.84
CA LEU A 53 -11.45 11.33 -11.28
C LEU A 53 -12.91 11.77 -11.41
N ALA A 54 -13.62 11.86 -10.27
CA ALA A 54 -15.01 12.23 -10.24
C ALA A 54 -15.15 13.53 -11.03
N SER A 55 -15.94 13.48 -12.10
CA SER A 55 -16.17 14.63 -12.97
C SER A 55 -16.73 15.76 -12.10
N PRO A 56 -16.23 17.00 -12.21
CA PRO A 56 -16.78 18.10 -11.44
C PRO A 56 -18.25 18.28 -11.82
N GLN A 57 -19.17 17.93 -10.92
CA GLN A 57 -20.59 18.16 -11.11
C GLN A 57 -20.79 19.67 -11.31
N ARG A 58 -21.14 20.09 -12.53
CA ARG A 58 -21.59 21.45 -12.80
C ARG A 58 -22.84 21.69 -11.96
N VAL A 59 -22.73 22.57 -10.97
CA VAL A 59 -23.90 23.18 -10.33
C VAL A 59 -24.56 24.06 -11.39
N GLN A 60 -25.71 23.65 -11.92
CA GLN A 60 -26.50 24.52 -12.79
C GLN A 60 -27.26 25.52 -11.89
N PRO A 61 -27.08 26.84 -12.06
CA PRO A 61 -27.92 27.80 -11.37
C PRO A 61 -29.33 27.75 -11.97
N GLN A 62 -30.29 27.32 -11.17
CA GLN A 62 -31.72 27.34 -11.47
C GLN A 62 -32.17 28.80 -11.40
N TYR A 63 -32.22 29.49 -12.54
CA TYR A 63 -32.89 30.77 -12.63
C TYR A 63 -34.40 30.51 -12.55
N GLU A 64 -34.92 30.57 -11.34
CA GLU A 64 -36.35 30.51 -11.11
C GLU A 64 -36.98 31.79 -11.67
N GLN A 65 -37.95 31.58 -12.55
CA GLN A 65 -38.69 32.59 -13.27
C GLN A 65 -39.47 33.47 -12.27
N ALA A 66 -39.05 34.71 -12.10
CA ALA A 66 -39.93 35.75 -11.56
C ALA A 66 -40.53 36.51 -12.75
N ALA A 67 -41.78 36.14 -13.04
CA ALA A 67 -42.69 36.91 -13.88
C ALA A 67 -43.11 38.22 -13.19
#